data_AF-A0A970IQC9-F1
#
_entry.id   AF-A0A970IQC9-F1
#
_cell.length_a   1.000
_cell.length_b   1.000
_cell.length_c   1.000
_cell.angle_alpha   90.00
_cell.angle_beta   90.00
_cell.angle_gamma   90.00
#
_symmetry.space_group_name_H-M   'P 1'
#
loop_
_entity.id
_entity.type
_entity.pdbx_description
1 polymer ?
#
loop_
_entity_poly.entity_id
_entity_poly.type
_entity_poly.pdbx_seq_one_letter_code
_entity_poly.pdbx_strand_id
1 'polypeptide(L)'
;DREKSRFGDRVLPGGDMYDNHREFIDWAATYDAAGLDQRSRARHDQWSHLLCCPCLVMDGARPMSDLIKELEPHIPRKPTPETGLE
;
A
#
# COMPACT_ATOMS: atom_id res chain seq x y z
N ASP A 1 -12.03 2.18 -14.14
CA ASP A 1 -12.47 3.59 -14.09
C ASP A 1 -11.34 4.62 -14.17
N ARG A 2 -10.36 4.66 -13.27
CA ARG A 2 -9.28 5.68 -13.28
C ARG A 2 -8.58 5.89 -14.64
N GLU A 3 -8.06 4.82 -15.23
CA GLU A 3 -7.29 4.90 -16.49
C GLU A 3 -8.19 5.29 -17.67
N LYS A 4 -9.42 4.77 -17.71
CA LYS A 4 -10.43 5.21 -18.70
C LYS A 4 -10.79 6.68 -18.52
N SER A 5 -10.92 7.19 -17.30
CA SER A 5 -11.17 8.62 -17.05
C SER A 5 -10.01 9.50 -17.49
N ARG A 6 -8.76 9.01 -17.43
CA ARG A 6 -7.57 9.78 -17.79
C ARG A 6 -7.20 9.70 -19.27
N PHE A 7 -7.39 8.55 -19.88
CA PHE A 7 -6.91 8.24 -21.24
C PHE A 7 -8.03 7.97 -22.24
N GLY A 8 -9.28 7.98 -21.80
CA GLY A 8 -10.46 7.78 -22.65
C GLY A 8 -10.44 6.42 -23.32
N ASP A 9 -10.79 6.41 -24.61
CA ASP A 9 -10.93 5.18 -25.39
C ASP A 9 -9.58 4.53 -25.76
N ARG A 10 -8.45 5.19 -25.51
CA ARG A 10 -7.12 4.65 -25.79
C ARG A 10 -6.82 3.37 -25.02
N VAL A 11 -7.42 3.20 -23.84
CA VAL A 11 -7.25 2.01 -22.99
C VAL A 11 -8.35 0.95 -23.23
N LEU A 12 -9.26 1.18 -24.19
CA LEU A 12 -10.30 0.23 -24.59
C LEU A 12 -9.86 -0.58 -25.81
N PRO A 13 -10.51 -1.72 -26.13
CA PRO A 13 -10.16 -2.53 -27.30
C PRO A 13 -10.09 -1.69 -28.58
N GLY A 14 -8.99 -1.81 -29.32
CA GLY A 14 -8.71 -1.02 -30.52
C GLY A 14 -7.98 0.31 -30.26
N GLY A 15 -7.83 0.71 -29.00
CA GLY A 15 -6.98 1.84 -28.60
C GLY A 15 -5.51 1.46 -28.52
N ASP A 16 -4.62 2.44 -28.70
CA ASP A 16 -3.17 2.26 -28.73
C ASP A 16 -2.53 1.93 -27.37
N MET A 17 -3.26 2.14 -26.27
CA MET A 17 -2.83 1.79 -24.92
C MET A 17 -3.47 0.51 -24.39
N TYR A 18 -4.34 -0.15 -25.15
CA TYR A 18 -5.16 -1.26 -24.68
C TYR A 18 -4.32 -2.42 -24.14
N ASP A 19 -3.39 -2.93 -24.93
CA ASP A 19 -2.61 -4.11 -24.56
C ASP A 19 -1.75 -3.85 -23.32
N ASN A 20 -1.03 -2.71 -23.29
CA ASN A 20 -0.25 -2.28 -22.14
C ASN A 20 -1.12 -2.12 -20.88
N HIS A 21 -2.32 -1.57 -21.03
CA HIS A 21 -3.25 -1.40 -19.91
C HIS A 21 -3.71 -2.77 -19.38
N ARG A 22 -4.13 -3.68 -20.27
CA ARG A 22 -4.58 -5.03 -19.90
C ARG A 22 -3.47 -5.80 -19.21
N GLU A 23 -2.29 -5.86 -19.83
CA GLU A 23 -1.13 -6.56 -19.28
C GLU A 23 -0.75 -6.02 -17.90
N PHE A 24 -0.79 -4.69 -17.71
CA PHE A 24 -0.55 -4.10 -16.40
C PHE A 24 -1.58 -4.53 -15.36
N ILE A 25 -2.87 -4.56 -15.70
CA ILE A 25 -3.94 -4.98 -14.78
C ILE A 25 -3.80 -6.47 -14.44
N ASP A 26 -3.56 -7.32 -15.43
CA ASP A 26 -3.35 -8.76 -15.23
C ASP A 26 -2.14 -9.01 -14.32
N TRP A 27 -1.04 -8.32 -14.59
CA TRP A 27 0.16 -8.37 -13.76
C TRP A 27 -0.12 -7.88 -12.32
N ALA A 28 -0.77 -6.72 -12.15
CA ALA A 28 -1.07 -6.16 -10.84
C ALA A 28 -2.02 -7.05 -10.02
N ALA A 29 -2.96 -7.74 -10.65
CA ALA A 29 -3.88 -8.66 -9.99
C ALA A 29 -3.18 -9.86 -9.34
N THR A 30 -1.97 -10.21 -9.80
CA THR A 30 -1.20 -11.32 -9.23
C THR A 30 -0.43 -10.95 -7.95
N TYR A 31 -0.45 -9.68 -7.52
CA TYR A 31 0.38 -9.17 -6.43
C TYR A 31 0.36 -10.04 -5.15
N ASP A 32 -0.81 -10.49 -4.71
CA ASP A 32 -0.95 -11.24 -3.45
C ASP A 32 -0.47 -12.69 -3.54
N ALA A 33 -0.48 -13.29 -4.74
CA ALA A 33 -0.20 -14.72 -4.95
C ALA A 33 1.14 -15.00 -5.63
N ALA A 34 1.75 -13.99 -6.26
CA ALA A 34 2.99 -14.16 -7.01
C ALA A 34 4.23 -14.35 -6.14
N GLY A 35 5.26 -14.96 -6.73
CA GLY A 35 6.55 -15.24 -6.10
C GLY A 35 7.52 -14.06 -6.10
N LEU A 36 8.81 -14.35 -5.90
CA LEU A 36 9.88 -13.36 -5.73
C LEU A 36 10.39 -12.75 -7.06
N ASP A 37 9.97 -13.33 -8.18
CA ASP A 37 10.39 -12.97 -9.54
C ASP A 37 9.84 -11.61 -10.00
N GLN A 38 8.72 -11.17 -9.44
CA GLN A 38 8.10 -9.89 -9.76
C GLN A 38 7.77 -9.05 -8.52
N ARG A 39 7.08 -7.92 -8.68
CA ARG A 39 6.59 -7.16 -7.52
C ARG A 39 5.37 -7.87 -6.96
N SER A 40 5.51 -8.42 -5.77
CA SER A 40 4.50 -9.24 -5.09
C SER A 40 4.55 -9.00 -3.59
N ARG A 41 3.52 -9.45 -2.89
CA ARG A 41 3.50 -9.50 -1.43
C ARG A 41 4.67 -10.31 -0.89
N ALA A 42 4.94 -11.50 -1.42
CA ALA A 42 6.04 -12.35 -0.98
C ALA A 42 7.41 -11.65 -1.07
N ARG A 43 7.64 -10.90 -2.15
CA ARG A 43 8.87 -10.12 -2.32
C ARG A 43 8.98 -8.96 -1.34
N HIS A 44 7.88 -8.25 -1.10
CA HIS A 44 7.84 -7.17 -0.11
C HIS A 44 8.04 -7.71 1.32
N ASP A 45 7.45 -8.84 1.66
CA ASP A 45 7.64 -9.51 2.94
C ASP A 45 9.09 -9.98 3.12
N GLN A 46 9.74 -10.49 2.07
CA GLN A 46 11.16 -10.84 2.16
C GLN A 46 12.04 -9.60 2.39
N TRP A 47 11.74 -8.50 1.68
CA TRP A 47 12.44 -7.24 1.86
C TRP A 47 12.24 -6.65 3.26
N SER A 48 11.03 -6.75 3.85
CA SER A 48 10.76 -6.20 5.18
C SER A 48 11.59 -6.87 6.28
N HIS A 49 11.92 -8.15 6.14
CA HIS A 49 12.83 -8.85 7.06
C HIS A 49 14.27 -8.32 7.03
N LEU A 50 14.65 -7.52 6.02
CA LEU A 50 15.96 -6.89 5.93
C LEU A 50 16.03 -5.54 6.66
N LEU A 51 14.91 -5.04 7.18
CA LEU A 51 14.85 -3.76 7.89
C LEU A 51 15.48 -3.89 9.28
N CYS A 52 16.40 -2.98 9.61
CA CYS A 52 17.08 -2.95 10.91
C CYS A 52 16.31 -2.17 11.99
N CYS A 53 15.04 -1.87 11.76
CA CYS A 53 14.19 -1.12 12.68
C CYS A 53 12.96 -1.95 13.12
N PRO A 54 12.34 -1.61 14.25
CA PRO A 54 11.06 -2.22 14.63
C PRO A 54 10.03 -2.02 13.53
N CYS A 55 9.45 -3.13 13.05
CA CYS A 55 8.42 -3.13 12.02
C CYS A 55 7.10 -3.61 12.62
N LEU A 56 6.03 -2.85 12.42
CA LEU A 56 4.67 -3.23 12.78
C LEU A 56 3.93 -3.66 11.52
N VAL A 57 3.41 -4.88 11.51
CA VAL A 57 2.59 -5.43 10.42
C VAL A 57 1.12 -5.32 10.82
N MET A 58 0.32 -4.60 10.05
CA MET A 58 -1.11 -4.37 10.32
C MET A 58 -1.97 -4.82 9.13
N ASP A 59 -3.16 -5.34 9.42
CA ASP A 59 -4.15 -5.70 8.41
C ASP A 59 -5.01 -4.48 8.02
N GLY A 60 -4.64 -3.84 6.90
CA GLY A 60 -5.34 -2.66 6.38
C GLY A 60 -6.79 -2.88 5.95
N ALA A 61 -7.30 -4.12 5.92
CA ALA A 61 -8.72 -4.39 5.67
C ALA A 61 -9.61 -4.12 6.89
N ARG A 62 -9.01 -3.98 8.09
CA ARG A 62 -9.74 -3.69 9.32
C ARG A 62 -10.22 -2.24 9.40
N PRO A 63 -11.25 -1.94 10.21
CA PRO A 63 -11.70 -0.58 10.43
C PRO A 63 -10.57 0.34 10.90
N MET A 64 -10.56 1.57 10.36
CA MET A 64 -9.55 2.59 10.71
C MET A 64 -9.42 2.83 12.21
N SER A 65 -10.54 2.79 12.95
CA SER A 65 -10.53 2.96 14.41
C SER A 65 -9.71 1.89 15.13
N ASP A 66 -9.69 0.67 14.60
CA ASP A 66 -8.98 -0.45 15.23
C ASP A 66 -7.49 -0.38 14.90
N LEU A 67 -7.16 0.04 13.68
CA LEU A 67 -5.78 0.30 13.26
C LEU A 67 -5.14 1.42 14.09
N ILE A 68 -5.89 2.50 14.34
CA ILE A 68 -5.39 3.61 15.17
C ILE A 68 -5.12 3.13 16.60
N LYS A 69 -6.04 2.37 17.21
CA LYS A 69 -5.86 1.82 18.57
C LYS A 69 -4.65 0.90 18.65
N GLU A 70 -4.38 0.11 17.61
CA GLU A 70 -3.22 -0.78 17.55
C GLU A 70 -1.91 0.01 17.38
N LEU A 71 -1.93 1.10 16.60
CA LEU A 71 -0.76 1.94 16.36
C LEU A 71 -0.40 2.84 17.56
N GLU A 72 -1.40 3.32 18.31
CA GLU A 72 -1.24 4.31 19.39
C GLU A 72 -0.10 4.02 20.39
N PRO A 73 0.07 2.79 20.91
CA PRO A 73 1.14 2.47 21.86
C PRO A 73 2.55 2.62 21.29
N HIS A 74 2.69 2.62 19.96
CA HIS A 74 3.98 2.69 19.26
C HIS A 74 4.34 4.11 18.80
N ILE A 75 3.45 5.10 18.97
CA ILE A 75 3.72 6.49 18.59
C ILE A 75 4.44 7.19 19.75
N PRO A 76 5.71 7.63 19.57
CA PRO A 76 6.40 8.40 20.59
C PRO A 76 5.70 9.75 20.78
N ARG A 77 5.23 10.02 22.00
CA ARG A 77 4.67 11.33 22.36
C ARG A 77 5.80 12.26 22.80
N LYS A 78 5.86 13.46 22.20
CA LYS A 78 6.65 14.55 22.79
C LYS A 78 5.97 14.99 24.09
N PRO A 79 6.72 15.31 25.15
CA PRO A 79 6.12 15.89 26.34
C PRO A 79 5.41 17.20 25.95
N THR A 80 4.15 17.33 26.36
CA THR A 80 3.40 18.58 26.23
C THR A 80 4.10 19.63 27.10
N PRO A 81 4.38 20.85 26.61
CA PRO A 81 4.86 21.92 27.47
C PRO A 81 3.84 22.13 28.59
N GLU A 82 4.30 22.09 29.83
CA GLU A 82 3.45 22.39 30.98
C GLU A 82 2.95 23.82 30.83
N THR A 83 1.65 24.00 30.62
CA THR A 83 1.03 25.32 30.64
C THR A 83 1.11 25.80 32.09
N GLY A 84 2.17 26.55 32.41
CA GLY A 84 2.30 27.26 33.68
C GLY A 84 1.14 28.24 33.81
N LEU A 85 0.18 27.88 34.66
CA LEU A 85 -0.74 28.84 35.28
C LEU A 85 -0.05 29.32 36.56
N GLU A 86 0.62 30.47 36.47
CA GLU A 86 0.77 31.40 37.59
C GLU A 86 -0.23 32.55 37.41
#